data_AF-A0A8T4LDD0-F1
#
_entry.id   AF-A0A8T4LDD0-F1
#
_cell.length_a   1.000
_cell.length_b   1.000
_cell.length_c   1.000
_cell.angle_alpha   90.00
_cell.angle_beta   90.00
_cell.angle_gamma   90.00
#
_symmetry.space_group_name_H-M   'P 1'
#
loop_
_entity.id
_entity.type
_entity.pdbx_description
1 polymer ?
#
loop_
_entity_poly.entity_id
_entity_poly.type
_entity_poly.pdbx_seq_one_letter_code
_entity_poly.pdbx_strand_id
1 'polypeptide(L)'
;MTFPKITPEQITDVFRKSGPLLPVELAKRLGVDSFIAKAFLSQMVEANQVRITQERVGNEFLYFIPGQESSASAKLQTFPKNKVEVTPATYAPAPSVAPAQSKYSPPEQNKNLQVKQEQFMQRLQDIESREVRDRRMNAVLPITVEDVRSLFVEKPVAVGGEILSKLKSKVAAEIIENSIEDLAEDIEEIPRAKLIQRDLTEKPSVVSAKQGKYTVKSKSKGAVGEGNCVIQAIGYLTGIGGNILSKEMLRKGKDAEIIVELDSAVGPMKMLAVVRDKKTINDADLNLAYNSGVDKKMPVLFLTRGKLTKKAEEYNRGISSITIKHIGE
;
A
#
# COMPACT_ATOMS: atom_id res chain seq x y z
N MET A 1 4.89 -0.69 -29.25
CA MET A 1 4.10 -1.82 -28.71
C MET A 1 2.64 -1.45 -28.78
N THR A 2 1.93 -2.05 -29.71
CA THR A 2 0.48 -1.93 -29.88
C THR A 2 -0.17 -2.77 -28.79
N PHE A 3 -1.09 -2.21 -28.03
CA PHE A 3 -1.95 -3.02 -27.16
C PHE A 3 -2.61 -4.09 -28.03
N PRO A 4 -2.64 -5.37 -27.61
CA PRO A 4 -3.47 -6.33 -28.28
C PRO A 4 -4.89 -5.78 -28.24
N LYS A 5 -5.43 -5.43 -29.40
CA LYS A 5 -6.83 -5.04 -29.57
C LYS A 5 -7.67 -6.30 -29.39
N ILE A 6 -7.75 -6.78 -28.16
CA ILE A 6 -8.71 -7.80 -27.78
C ILE A 6 -10.08 -7.13 -27.93
N THR A 7 -11.06 -7.79 -28.52
CA THR A 7 -12.45 -7.30 -28.52
C THR A 7 -13.34 -8.14 -27.58
N PRO A 8 -14.43 -7.59 -27.02
CA PRO A 8 -15.37 -8.35 -26.19
C PRO A 8 -15.98 -9.51 -26.97
N GLU A 9 -16.15 -9.32 -28.28
CA GLU A 9 -16.59 -10.34 -29.23
C GLU A 9 -15.63 -11.53 -29.27
N GLN A 10 -14.31 -11.28 -29.35
CA GLN A 10 -13.31 -12.35 -29.30
C GLN A 10 -13.37 -13.13 -27.99
N ILE A 11 -13.56 -12.46 -26.85
CA ILE A 11 -13.71 -13.12 -25.56
C ILE A 11 -14.98 -13.99 -25.56
N THR A 12 -16.09 -13.43 -26.03
CA THR A 12 -17.38 -14.12 -26.12
C THR A 12 -17.30 -15.35 -27.02
N ASP A 13 -16.60 -15.28 -28.16
CA ASP A 13 -16.38 -16.41 -29.06
C ASP A 13 -15.56 -17.52 -28.40
N VAL A 14 -14.57 -17.17 -27.58
CA VAL A 14 -13.79 -18.14 -26.81
C VAL A 14 -14.66 -18.88 -25.80
N PHE A 15 -15.56 -18.18 -25.10
CA PHE A 15 -16.55 -18.79 -24.19
C PHE A 15 -17.59 -19.65 -24.93
N ARG A 16 -18.04 -19.23 -26.12
CA ARG A 16 -18.95 -20.05 -26.94
C ARG A 16 -18.30 -21.37 -27.37
N LYS A 17 -17.03 -21.34 -27.76
CA LYS A 17 -16.29 -22.54 -28.22
C LYS A 17 -15.84 -23.45 -27.08
N SER A 18 -15.49 -22.88 -25.93
CA SER A 18 -14.83 -23.62 -24.83
C SER A 18 -15.71 -23.84 -23.62
N GLY A 19 -16.84 -23.14 -23.55
CA GLY A 19 -17.70 -23.08 -22.38
C GLY A 19 -17.13 -22.16 -21.28
N PRO A 20 -17.46 -22.42 -20.01
CA PRO A 20 -17.03 -21.62 -18.85
C PRO A 20 -15.53 -21.79 -18.59
N LEU A 21 -14.83 -20.69 -18.28
CA LEU A 21 -13.37 -20.63 -18.22
C LEU A 21 -12.87 -19.88 -16.99
N LEU A 22 -11.66 -20.24 -16.55
CA LEU A 22 -10.89 -19.46 -15.56
C LEU A 22 -10.09 -18.35 -16.26
N PRO A 23 -9.72 -17.26 -15.55
CA PRO A 23 -8.91 -16.18 -16.12
C PRO A 23 -7.60 -16.65 -16.75
N VAL A 24 -6.94 -17.64 -16.14
CA VAL A 24 -5.69 -18.23 -16.63
C VAL A 24 -5.88 -18.99 -17.94
N GLU A 25 -7.00 -19.71 -18.09
CA GLU A 25 -7.33 -20.42 -19.34
C GLU A 25 -7.62 -19.44 -20.48
N LEU A 26 -8.35 -18.36 -20.17
CA LEU A 26 -8.64 -17.29 -21.13
C LEU A 26 -7.36 -16.58 -21.58
N ALA A 27 -6.51 -16.21 -20.63
CA ALA A 27 -5.20 -15.61 -20.85
C ALA A 27 -4.33 -16.45 -21.79
N LYS A 28 -4.25 -17.76 -21.55
CA LYS A 28 -3.50 -18.69 -22.40
C LYS A 28 -4.01 -18.75 -23.84
N ARG A 29 -5.33 -18.66 -24.05
CA ARG A 29 -5.94 -18.70 -25.40
C ARG A 29 -5.77 -17.39 -26.16
N LEU A 30 -5.78 -16.26 -25.46
CA LEU A 30 -5.64 -14.93 -26.05
C LEU A 30 -4.17 -14.48 -26.16
N GLY A 31 -3.24 -15.21 -25.55
CA GLY A 31 -1.82 -14.83 -25.49
C GLY A 31 -1.60 -13.56 -24.65
N VAL A 32 -2.45 -13.32 -23.66
CA VAL A 32 -2.35 -12.18 -22.74
C VAL A 32 -2.13 -12.65 -21.32
N ASP A 33 -1.77 -11.75 -20.42
CA ASP A 33 -1.63 -12.06 -19.02
C ASP A 33 -2.99 -12.27 -18.33
N SER A 34 -3.00 -13.19 -17.38
CA SER A 34 -4.08 -13.47 -16.44
C SER A 34 -4.63 -12.21 -15.77
N PHE A 35 -3.78 -11.23 -15.44
CA PHE A 35 -4.21 -9.97 -14.84
C PHE A 35 -5.04 -9.12 -15.81
N ILE A 36 -4.59 -9.01 -17.06
CA ILE A 36 -5.29 -8.30 -18.13
C ILE A 36 -6.62 -8.99 -18.44
N ALA A 37 -6.61 -10.32 -18.56
CA ALA A 37 -7.82 -11.12 -18.76
C ALA A 37 -8.84 -10.90 -17.62
N LYS A 38 -8.38 -10.83 -16.37
CA LYS A 38 -9.23 -10.56 -15.20
C LYS A 38 -9.83 -9.15 -15.23
N ALA A 39 -9.07 -8.14 -15.65
CA ALA A 39 -9.58 -6.78 -15.79
C ALA A 39 -10.70 -6.71 -16.85
N PHE A 40 -10.49 -7.31 -18.03
CA PHE A 40 -11.52 -7.39 -19.07
C PHE A 40 -12.75 -8.17 -18.61
N LEU A 41 -12.57 -9.30 -17.91
CA LEU A 41 -13.68 -10.06 -17.36
C LEU A 41 -14.46 -9.27 -16.31
N SER A 42 -13.80 -8.51 -15.44
CA SER A 42 -14.46 -7.64 -14.46
C SER A 42 -15.35 -6.61 -15.16
N GLN A 43 -14.85 -5.99 -16.22
CA GLN A 43 -15.60 -5.03 -17.02
C GLN A 43 -16.82 -5.69 -17.72
N MET A 44 -16.65 -6.89 -18.29
CA MET A 44 -17.76 -7.63 -18.90
C MET A 44 -18.82 -8.08 -17.88
N VAL A 45 -18.42 -8.36 -16.63
CA VAL A 45 -19.34 -8.64 -15.53
C VAL A 45 -20.12 -7.39 -15.14
N GLU A 46 -19.47 -6.23 -15.04
CA GLU A 46 -20.14 -4.94 -14.83
C GLU A 46 -21.16 -4.62 -15.95
N ALA A 47 -20.81 -4.96 -17.19
CA ALA A 47 -21.70 -4.84 -18.35
C ALA A 47 -22.78 -5.94 -18.43
N ASN A 48 -22.85 -6.86 -17.47
CA ASN A 48 -23.76 -8.02 -17.44
C ASN A 48 -23.66 -8.97 -18.65
N GLN A 49 -22.55 -8.95 -19.40
CA GLN A 49 -22.30 -9.85 -20.52
C GLN A 49 -21.77 -11.21 -20.07
N VAL A 50 -21.09 -11.24 -18.92
CA VAL A 50 -20.50 -12.44 -18.30
C VAL A 50 -20.95 -12.48 -16.85
N ARG A 51 -21.11 -13.68 -16.31
CA ARG A 51 -21.42 -13.94 -14.89
C ARG A 51 -20.30 -14.72 -14.22
N ILE A 52 -20.23 -14.59 -12.90
CA ILE A 52 -19.30 -15.33 -12.03
C ILE A 52 -20.04 -16.41 -11.26
N THR A 53 -19.38 -17.53 -11.00
CA THR A 53 -19.92 -18.60 -10.15
C THR A 53 -19.90 -18.23 -8.67
N GLN A 54 -20.79 -18.84 -7.88
CA GLN A 54 -20.80 -18.67 -6.42
C GLN A 54 -19.62 -19.38 -5.75
N GLU A 55 -19.29 -20.59 -6.22
CA GLU A 55 -18.14 -21.35 -5.75
C GLU A 55 -16.84 -20.86 -6.42
N ARG A 56 -15.75 -20.84 -5.65
CA ARG A 56 -14.39 -20.56 -6.12
C ARG A 56 -13.65 -21.86 -6.37
N VAL A 57 -12.81 -21.86 -7.40
CA VAL A 57 -11.86 -22.95 -7.67
C VAL A 57 -10.49 -22.46 -7.23
N GLY A 58 -10.05 -22.90 -6.05
CA GLY A 58 -8.87 -22.33 -5.39
C GLY A 58 -9.12 -20.88 -4.98
N ASN A 59 -8.35 -19.94 -5.56
CA ASN A 59 -8.45 -18.50 -5.28
C ASN A 59 -9.18 -17.69 -6.35
N GLU A 60 -9.62 -18.33 -7.44
CA GLU A 60 -10.26 -17.65 -8.57
C GLU A 60 -11.71 -18.11 -8.76
N PHE A 61 -12.51 -17.24 -9.37
CA PHE A 61 -13.88 -17.55 -9.78
C PHE A 61 -13.92 -18.10 -11.20
N LEU A 62 -14.91 -18.96 -11.48
CA LEU A 62 -15.21 -19.41 -12.84
C LEU A 62 -16.15 -18.40 -13.50
N TYR A 63 -15.84 -18.02 -14.73
CA TYR A 63 -16.64 -17.06 -15.51
C TYR A 63 -17.43 -17.82 -16.58
N PHE A 64 -18.63 -17.34 -16.90
CA PHE A 64 -19.51 -17.96 -17.89
C PHE A 64 -20.46 -16.95 -18.55
N ILE A 65 -20.90 -17.23 -19.78
CA ILE A 65 -21.93 -16.43 -20.47
C ILE A 65 -23.32 -16.83 -19.93
N PRO A 66 -24.26 -15.89 -19.72
CA PRO A 66 -25.64 -16.22 -19.38
C PRO A 66 -26.24 -17.31 -20.29
N GLY A 67 -26.82 -18.35 -19.68
CA GLY A 67 -27.32 -19.54 -20.39
C GLY A 67 -26.37 -20.75 -20.36
N GLN A 68 -25.10 -20.58 -19.99
CA GLN A 68 -24.14 -21.69 -19.79
C GLN A 68 -24.05 -22.18 -18.33
N GLU A 69 -25.07 -21.92 -17.51
CA GLU A 69 -25.07 -22.20 -16.07
C GLU A 69 -24.90 -23.68 -15.76
N SER A 70 -25.56 -24.56 -16.51
CA SER A 70 -25.43 -26.02 -16.38
C SER A 70 -24.02 -26.52 -16.72
N SER A 71 -23.35 -25.91 -17.70
CA SER A 71 -21.97 -26.26 -18.04
C SER A 71 -20.99 -25.76 -16.99
N ALA A 72 -21.25 -24.59 -16.40
CA ALA A 72 -20.42 -24.03 -15.33
C ALA A 72 -20.48 -24.88 -14.07
N SER A 73 -21.66 -25.32 -13.65
CA SER A 73 -21.81 -26.22 -12.51
C SER A 73 -21.19 -27.59 -12.76
N ALA A 74 -21.35 -28.15 -13.95
CA ALA A 74 -20.68 -29.40 -14.33
C ALA A 74 -19.15 -29.26 -14.25
N LYS A 75 -18.59 -28.18 -14.82
CA LYS A 75 -17.13 -27.93 -14.76
C LYS A 75 -16.65 -27.73 -13.32
N LEU A 76 -17.43 -27.06 -12.46
CA LEU A 76 -17.12 -26.94 -11.02
C LEU A 76 -16.99 -28.30 -10.31
N GLN A 77 -17.82 -29.28 -10.68
CA GLN A 77 -17.74 -30.63 -10.11
C GLN A 77 -16.51 -31.42 -10.58
N THR A 78 -15.96 -31.10 -11.76
CA THR A 78 -14.75 -31.76 -12.26
C THR A 78 -13.49 -31.34 -11.51
N PHE A 79 -13.47 -30.15 -10.92
CA PHE A 79 -12.34 -29.75 -10.10
C PHE A 79 -12.36 -30.57 -8.81
N PRO A 80 -11.21 -31.12 -8.40
CA PRO A 80 -11.13 -31.76 -7.10
C PRO A 80 -11.52 -30.71 -6.07
N LYS A 81 -12.71 -30.88 -5.47
CA LYS A 81 -13.03 -30.15 -4.26
C LYS A 81 -11.93 -30.58 -3.31
N ASN A 82 -10.99 -29.68 -3.02
CA ASN A 82 -10.04 -29.83 -1.92
C ASN A 82 -10.87 -29.86 -0.62
N LYS A 83 -11.68 -30.90 -0.43
CA LYS A 83 -11.83 -31.51 0.87
C LYS A 83 -10.41 -31.96 1.17
N VAL A 84 -9.68 -31.09 1.84
CA VAL A 84 -8.62 -31.55 2.73
C VAL A 84 -9.35 -32.53 3.63
N GLU A 85 -9.32 -33.81 3.28
CA GLU A 85 -9.69 -34.85 4.21
C GLU A 85 -8.71 -34.63 5.34
N VAL A 86 -9.23 -34.06 6.43
CA VAL A 86 -8.45 -33.82 7.63
C VAL A 86 -8.14 -35.20 8.16
N THR A 87 -7.06 -35.76 7.65
CA THR A 87 -6.57 -37.05 8.10
C THR A 87 -6.20 -36.86 9.57
N PRO A 88 -6.40 -37.88 10.41
CA PRO A 88 -6.00 -37.82 11.82
C PRO A 88 -4.54 -37.38 12.02
N ALA A 89 -3.68 -37.51 11.00
CA ALA A 89 -2.32 -37.00 10.96
C ALA A 89 -2.20 -35.47 11.08
N THR A 90 -3.20 -34.69 10.65
CA THR A 90 -3.21 -33.23 10.81
C THR A 90 -3.50 -32.80 12.27
N TYR A 91 -4.13 -33.69 13.05
CA TYR A 91 -4.36 -33.51 14.49
C TYR A 91 -3.45 -34.37 15.37
N ALA A 92 -2.53 -35.13 14.79
CA ALA A 92 -1.49 -35.76 15.57
C ALA A 92 -0.72 -34.61 16.25
N PRO A 93 -0.70 -34.52 17.59
CA PRO A 93 0.15 -33.56 18.27
C PRO A 93 1.54 -33.76 17.69
N ALA A 94 2.16 -32.69 17.19
CA ALA A 94 3.50 -32.75 16.64
C ALA A 94 4.33 -33.61 17.61
N PRO A 95 4.91 -34.74 17.16
CA PRO A 95 5.56 -35.67 18.06
C PRO A 95 6.49 -34.84 18.91
N SER A 96 6.23 -34.83 20.23
CA SER A 96 7.03 -34.07 21.18
C SER A 96 8.47 -34.40 20.84
N VAL A 97 9.19 -33.42 20.31
CA VAL A 97 10.57 -33.60 19.89
C VAL A 97 11.32 -33.83 21.19
N ALA A 98 11.39 -35.10 21.62
CA ALA A 98 12.39 -35.55 22.56
C ALA A 98 13.70 -35.10 21.92
N PRO A 99 14.55 -34.32 22.64
CA PRO A 99 15.77 -33.80 22.07
C PRO A 99 16.61 -34.98 21.61
N ALA A 100 16.58 -35.24 20.31
CA ALA A 100 17.44 -36.20 19.68
C ALA A 100 18.85 -35.72 19.97
N GLN A 101 19.57 -36.47 20.80
CA GLN A 101 20.99 -36.30 21.04
C GLN A 101 21.69 -36.49 19.69
N SER A 102 21.79 -35.42 18.91
CA SER A 102 22.58 -35.39 17.69
C SER A 102 24.03 -35.53 18.10
N LYS A 103 24.60 -36.71 17.85
CA LYS A 103 26.03 -36.96 17.82
C LYS A 103 26.65 -36.20 16.65
N TYR A 104 26.76 -34.88 16.75
CA TYR A 104 27.59 -34.02 15.89
C TYR A 104 27.96 -32.76 16.68
N SER A 105 29.23 -32.71 17.10
CA SER A 105 30.19 -31.59 17.22
C SER A 105 29.76 -30.16 17.71
N PRO A 106 30.70 -29.39 18.29
CA PRO A 106 30.43 -28.39 19.34
C PRO A 106 29.83 -27.02 18.90
N PRO A 107 29.34 -26.21 19.88
CA PRO A 107 28.47 -25.06 19.67
C PRO A 107 29.26 -23.74 19.48
N GLU A 108 29.72 -23.43 18.28
CA GLU A 108 30.28 -22.09 17.99
C GLU A 108 29.28 -21.12 17.36
N GLN A 109 28.20 -21.62 16.74
CA GLN A 109 27.22 -20.76 16.07
C GLN A 109 26.26 -20.04 17.04
N ASN A 110 26.14 -20.49 18.29
CA ASN A 110 25.27 -19.85 19.29
C ASN A 110 25.79 -18.51 19.81
N LYS A 111 27.11 -18.27 19.79
CA LYS A 111 27.69 -16.98 20.22
C LYS A 111 27.23 -15.83 19.32
N ASN A 112 27.15 -16.08 18.01
CA ASN A 112 26.74 -15.05 17.04
C ASN A 112 25.25 -14.71 17.17
N LEU A 113 24.42 -15.69 17.54
CA LEU A 113 23.00 -15.46 17.80
C LEU A 113 22.78 -14.63 19.07
N GLN A 114 23.52 -14.93 20.14
CA GLN A 114 23.47 -14.17 21.40
C GLN A 114 23.94 -12.72 21.20
N VAL A 115 25.07 -12.52 20.50
CA VAL A 115 25.57 -11.17 20.18
C VAL A 115 24.55 -10.38 19.36
N LYS A 116 23.84 -11.02 18.41
CA LYS A 116 22.77 -10.36 17.64
C LYS A 116 21.55 -10.01 18.50
N GLN A 117 21.18 -10.85 19.46
CA GLN A 117 20.09 -10.58 20.40
C GLN A 117 20.44 -9.40 21.34
N GLU A 118 21.67 -9.36 21.86
CA GLU A 118 22.16 -8.26 22.70
C GLU A 118 22.22 -6.93 21.92
N GLN A 119 22.76 -6.94 20.70
CA GLN A 119 22.78 -5.75 19.83
C GLN A 119 21.38 -5.24 19.51
N PHE A 120 20.41 -6.15 19.36
CA PHE A 120 19.02 -5.77 19.13
C PHE A 120 18.41 -5.11 20.37
N MET A 121 18.65 -5.65 21.56
CA MET A 121 18.17 -5.07 22.82
C MET A 121 18.79 -3.69 23.10
N GLN A 122 20.08 -3.51 22.82
CA GLN A 122 20.73 -2.19 22.93
C GLN A 122 20.11 -1.16 21.98
N ARG A 123 19.80 -1.55 20.74
CA ARG A 123 19.13 -0.65 19.78
C ARG A 123 17.74 -0.23 20.25
N LEU A 124 16.98 -1.13 20.89
CA LEU A 124 15.67 -0.78 21.44
C LEU A 124 15.78 0.25 22.57
N GLN A 125 16.73 0.07 23.49
CA GLN A 125 16.99 1.03 24.57
C GLN A 125 17.48 2.39 24.04
N ASP A 126 18.32 2.39 23.01
CA ASP A 126 18.77 3.61 22.33
C ASP A 126 17.63 4.37 21.66
N ILE A 127 16.68 3.66 21.02
CA ILE A 127 15.50 4.28 20.40
C ILE A 127 14.59 4.88 21.47
N GLU A 128 14.32 4.14 22.54
CA GLU A 128 13.47 4.59 23.64
C GLU A 128 14.05 5.83 24.34
N SER A 129 15.36 5.83 24.62
CA SER A 129 16.03 6.98 25.24
C SER A 129 16.08 8.21 24.33
N ARG A 130 16.22 8.04 23.00
CA ARG A 130 16.10 9.14 22.03
C ARG A 130 14.69 9.70 22.00
N GLU A 131 13.67 8.84 22.00
CA GLU A 131 12.28 9.28 21.97
C GLU A 131 11.91 10.05 23.24
N VAL A 132 12.38 9.62 24.42
CA VAL A 132 12.21 10.35 25.67
C VAL A 132 12.92 11.71 25.65
N ARG A 133 14.15 11.78 25.10
CA ARG A 133 14.86 13.06 24.92
C ARG A 133 14.12 13.99 23.97
N ASP A 134 13.65 13.50 22.83
CA ASP A 134 12.90 14.29 21.86
C ASP A 134 11.57 14.78 22.44
N ARG A 135 10.89 13.97 23.27
CA ARG A 135 9.70 14.40 24.00
C ARG A 135 10.01 15.47 25.04
N ARG A 136 11.11 15.35 25.79
CA ARG A 136 11.56 16.40 26.74
C ARG A 136 11.93 17.68 26.02
N MET A 137 12.71 17.61 24.94
CA MET A 137 13.08 18.77 24.13
C MET A 137 11.87 19.47 23.51
N ASN A 138 10.86 18.72 23.08
CA ASN A 138 9.62 19.29 22.55
C ASN A 138 8.66 19.80 23.64
N ALA A 139 8.75 19.28 24.88
CA ALA A 139 7.99 19.78 26.02
C ALA A 139 8.59 21.07 26.59
N VAL A 140 9.91 21.26 26.46
CA VAL A 140 10.61 22.49 26.80
C VAL A 140 10.40 23.51 25.67
N LEU A 141 9.28 24.22 25.78
CA LEU A 141 8.91 25.49 25.15
C LEU A 141 8.31 25.44 23.73
N PRO A 142 6.98 25.59 23.59
CA PRO A 142 6.45 26.53 22.62
C PRO A 142 6.69 27.93 23.17
N ILE A 143 7.85 28.55 22.86
CA ILE A 143 7.93 30.01 22.92
C ILE A 143 6.93 30.49 21.87
N THR A 144 5.77 30.97 22.32
CA THR A 144 4.80 31.55 21.41
C THR A 144 5.38 32.85 20.87
N VAL A 145 5.11 33.16 19.60
CA VAL A 145 5.61 34.39 18.95
C VAL A 145 5.04 35.65 19.66
N GLU A 146 3.98 35.49 20.46
CA GLU A 146 3.40 36.52 21.31
C GLU A 146 4.26 36.86 22.53
N ASP A 147 4.97 35.90 23.15
CA ASP A 147 5.86 36.14 24.30
C ASP A 147 7.12 36.92 23.91
N VAL A 148 7.58 36.77 22.67
CA VAL A 148 8.72 37.56 22.16
C VAL A 148 8.30 38.99 21.81
N ARG A 149 7.03 39.22 21.41
CA ARG A 149 6.53 40.56 21.09
C ARG A 149 6.29 41.44 22.31
N SER A 150 5.94 40.87 23.46
CA SER A 150 5.75 41.63 24.71
C SER A 150 7.06 42.13 25.33
N LEU A 151 8.19 41.52 24.99
CA LEU A 151 9.53 41.95 25.41
C LEU A 151 10.12 43.09 24.56
N PHE A 152 9.50 43.43 23.42
CA PHE A 152 9.89 44.56 22.57
C PHE A 152 8.79 45.62 22.55
N VAL A 153 8.47 46.18 23.72
CA VAL A 153 7.80 47.49 23.82
C VAL A 153 8.86 48.56 24.12
N GLU A 154 8.81 49.59 23.31
CA GLU A 154 9.85 50.58 23.05
C GLU A 154 10.18 51.49 24.25
N LYS A 155 11.48 51.70 24.48
CA LYS A 155 12.02 53.03 24.80
C LYS A 155 13.31 53.26 24.00
N PRO A 156 13.36 54.27 23.12
CA PRO A 156 14.62 54.69 22.53
C PRO A 156 15.37 55.54 23.57
N VAL A 157 16.36 54.97 24.23
CA VAL A 157 17.36 55.76 24.97
C VAL A 157 18.74 55.40 24.42
N ALA A 158 19.34 56.36 23.75
CA ALA A 158 20.71 56.30 23.29
C ALA A 158 21.66 56.35 24.49
N VAL A 159 22.26 55.22 24.88
CA VAL A 159 23.46 55.18 25.72
C VAL A 159 24.33 53.97 25.39
N GLY A 160 25.57 54.26 24.97
CA GLY A 160 26.82 53.59 25.38
C GLY A 160 26.94 52.07 25.29
N GLY A 161 27.71 51.59 24.32
CA GLY A 161 27.98 50.17 24.04
C GLY A 161 28.95 49.43 24.97
N GLU A 162 28.82 49.51 26.30
CA GLU A 162 29.69 48.74 27.22
C GLU A 162 28.97 47.81 28.21
N ILE A 163 27.63 47.79 28.25
CA ILE A 163 26.89 47.03 29.29
C ILE A 163 26.38 45.66 28.80
N LEU A 164 26.31 45.44 27.48
CA LEU A 164 25.69 44.23 26.90
C LEU A 164 26.55 42.94 26.99
N SER A 165 27.84 43.04 27.26
CA SER A 165 28.72 41.87 27.41
C SER A 165 28.69 41.25 28.81
N LYS A 166 28.33 42.03 29.85
CA LYS A 166 28.29 41.54 31.24
C LYS A 166 26.95 40.91 31.64
N LEU A 167 25.88 41.16 30.89
CA LEU A 167 24.56 40.57 31.20
C LEU A 167 24.36 39.15 30.62
N LYS A 168 25.02 38.79 29.51
CA LYS A 168 24.86 37.47 28.89
C LYS A 168 25.54 36.33 29.66
N SER A 169 26.54 36.62 30.50
CA SER A 169 27.29 35.58 31.22
C SER A 169 26.69 35.19 32.58
N LYS A 170 25.74 35.97 33.14
CA LYS A 170 25.10 35.65 34.42
C LYS A 170 23.78 34.89 34.28
N VAL A 171 22.99 35.14 33.24
CA VAL A 171 21.66 34.53 33.09
C VAL A 171 21.71 33.08 32.58
N ALA A 172 22.82 32.65 31.96
CA ALA A 172 22.97 31.29 31.44
C ALA A 172 23.31 30.24 32.52
N ALA A 173 23.73 30.65 33.73
CA ALA A 173 24.16 29.73 34.78
C ALA A 173 23.07 29.40 35.81
N GLU A 174 22.11 30.30 36.04
CA GLU A 174 21.13 30.18 37.13
C GLU A 174 19.84 29.43 36.76
N ILE A 175 19.60 29.17 35.46
CA ILE A 175 18.34 28.56 34.98
C ILE A 175 18.44 27.02 34.88
N ILE A 176 19.61 26.42 35.06
CA ILE A 176 19.80 24.97 34.85
C ILE A 176 19.64 24.13 36.15
N GLU A 177 19.67 24.74 37.34
CA GLU A 177 19.68 23.97 38.60
C GLU A 177 18.31 23.83 39.30
N ASN A 178 17.31 24.66 39.00
CA ASN A 178 16.05 24.73 39.77
C ASN A 178 14.83 24.03 39.13
N SER A 179 15.00 22.98 38.31
CA SER A 179 13.84 22.33 37.64
C SER A 179 13.87 20.80 37.63
N ILE A 180 14.62 20.16 38.54
CA ILE A 180 14.75 18.68 38.55
C ILE A 180 14.09 17.99 39.76
N GLU A 181 13.54 18.71 40.75
CA GLU A 181 13.06 18.06 41.99
C GLU A 181 11.55 17.78 42.13
N ASP A 182 10.69 18.20 41.18
CA ASP A 182 9.22 18.15 41.40
C ASP A 182 8.40 17.18 40.49
N LEU A 183 8.99 16.14 39.89
CA LEU A 183 8.25 15.24 38.98
C LEU A 183 8.43 13.74 39.24
N ALA A 184 8.77 13.35 40.47
CA ALA A 184 9.06 11.97 40.84
C ALA A 184 8.19 11.43 41.99
N GLU A 185 6.90 11.74 42.03
CA GLU A 185 5.92 11.04 42.87
C GLU A 185 4.60 10.95 42.07
N ASP A 186 3.87 9.83 42.21
CA ASP A 186 2.60 9.48 41.56
C ASP A 186 2.66 8.63 40.27
N ILE A 187 3.04 7.36 40.44
CA ILE A 187 2.51 6.25 39.64
C ILE A 187 1.93 5.21 40.59
N GLU A 188 0.64 5.36 40.91
CA GLU A 188 -0.12 4.35 41.67
C GLU A 188 -0.35 3.07 40.86
N GLU A 189 -0.30 1.94 41.57
CA GLU A 189 -0.47 0.59 41.07
C GLU A 189 -1.88 0.32 40.54
N ILE A 190 -1.99 -0.17 39.30
CA ILE A 190 -3.27 -0.66 38.76
C ILE A 190 -3.52 -2.10 39.28
N PRO A 191 -4.65 -2.36 39.97
CA PRO A 191 -5.00 -3.68 40.46
C PRO A 191 -5.41 -4.63 39.31
N ARG A 192 -4.82 -5.83 39.32
CA ARG A 192 -5.11 -6.93 38.39
C ARG A 192 -6.55 -7.42 38.56
N ALA A 193 -7.42 -7.09 37.60
CA ALA A 193 -8.79 -7.57 37.54
C ALA A 193 -8.91 -8.96 36.85
N LYS A 194 -9.85 -9.73 37.38
CA LYS A 194 -10.07 -11.18 37.21
C LYS A 194 -10.43 -11.62 35.79
N LEU A 195 -9.92 -12.82 35.47
CA LEU A 195 -10.36 -13.67 34.36
C LEU A 195 -11.85 -14.01 34.49
N ILE A 196 -12.63 -13.68 33.46
CA ILE A 196 -14.01 -14.12 33.28
C ILE A 196 -13.99 -15.27 32.27
N GLN A 197 -14.34 -16.47 32.73
CA GLN A 197 -14.70 -17.60 31.89
C GLN A 197 -16.05 -17.29 31.24
N ARG A 198 -16.16 -17.46 29.92
CA ARG A 198 -17.45 -17.45 29.22
C ARG A 198 -17.70 -18.83 28.63
N ASP A 199 -18.78 -19.42 29.10
CA ASP A 199 -19.37 -20.65 28.60
C ASP A 199 -19.77 -20.52 27.12
N LEU A 200 -19.45 -21.57 26.39
CA LEU A 200 -19.82 -21.80 24.99
C LEU A 200 -21.13 -22.57 24.95
N THR A 201 -22.26 -21.89 24.76
CA THR A 201 -23.43 -22.46 24.09
C THR A 201 -24.24 -21.34 23.43
N GLU A 202 -24.30 -21.33 22.10
CA GLU A 202 -25.54 -21.20 21.31
C GLU A 202 -25.27 -21.05 19.80
N LYS A 203 -26.26 -21.50 19.03
CA LYS A 203 -26.27 -21.87 17.60
C LYS A 203 -26.09 -20.68 16.63
N PRO A 204 -25.61 -20.92 15.40
CA PRO A 204 -25.36 -19.84 14.43
C PRO A 204 -26.66 -19.32 13.81
N SER A 205 -27.00 -18.07 14.09
CA SER A 205 -27.93 -17.27 13.30
C SER A 205 -27.15 -16.43 12.27
N VAL A 206 -27.72 -16.39 11.07
CA VAL A 206 -27.17 -15.78 9.85
C VAL A 206 -27.05 -14.27 10.03
N VAL A 207 -25.82 -13.74 10.05
CA VAL A 207 -25.58 -12.29 10.02
C VAL A 207 -24.80 -11.92 8.77
N SER A 208 -25.51 -11.24 7.87
CA SER A 208 -25.03 -10.52 6.69
C SER A 208 -23.74 -9.74 6.99
N ALA A 209 -22.66 -10.12 6.32
CA ALA A 209 -21.37 -9.42 6.37
C ALA A 209 -21.52 -7.99 5.82
N LYS A 210 -21.51 -7.01 6.72
CA LYS A 210 -21.38 -5.59 6.39
C LYS A 210 -20.02 -5.37 5.71
N GLN A 211 -20.06 -4.95 4.46
CA GLN A 211 -18.90 -4.44 3.73
C GLN A 211 -18.33 -3.23 4.50
N GLY A 212 -17.16 -3.40 5.09
CA GLY A 212 -16.42 -2.33 5.76
C GLY A 212 -16.00 -1.27 4.74
N LYS A 213 -16.71 -0.15 4.70
CA LYS A 213 -16.26 1.08 4.04
C LYS A 213 -15.04 1.61 4.80
N TYR A 214 -13.84 1.30 4.31
CA TYR A 214 -12.65 2.06 4.65
C TYR A 214 -12.74 3.42 3.94
N THR A 215 -13.40 4.39 4.58
CA THR A 215 -13.28 5.80 4.17
C THR A 215 -11.92 6.30 4.63
N VAL A 216 -10.95 6.34 3.73
CA VAL A 216 -9.70 7.08 3.93
C VAL A 216 -10.08 8.55 4.05
N LYS A 217 -9.98 9.11 5.27
CA LYS A 217 -10.17 10.55 5.52
C LYS A 217 -9.06 11.32 4.79
N SER A 218 -9.39 11.90 3.64
CA SER A 218 -8.50 12.84 2.95
C SER A 218 -8.45 14.15 3.73
N LYS A 219 -7.35 14.39 4.44
CA LYS A 219 -7.05 15.72 5.00
C LYS A 219 -6.80 16.67 3.81
N SER A 220 -7.66 17.66 3.63
CA SER A 220 -7.51 18.73 2.65
C SER A 220 -6.28 19.58 2.99
N LYS A 221 -5.12 19.21 2.45
CA LYS A 221 -3.91 20.05 2.45
C LYS A 221 -4.10 21.17 1.43
N GLY A 222 -3.67 22.38 1.79
CA GLY A 222 -3.78 23.59 0.96
C GLY A 222 -3.30 23.39 -0.47
N ALA A 223 -3.92 24.14 -1.41
CA ALA A 223 -3.72 24.01 -2.85
C ALA A 223 -2.23 24.14 -3.23
N VAL A 224 -1.56 22.99 -3.34
CA VAL A 224 -0.22 22.91 -3.95
C VAL A 224 -0.43 23.01 -5.44
N GLY A 225 0.16 24.03 -6.07
CA GLY A 225 0.11 24.23 -7.52
C GLY A 225 0.53 22.96 -8.27
N GLU A 226 -0.14 22.70 -9.39
CA GLU A 226 0.09 21.50 -10.18
C GLU A 226 1.46 21.56 -10.87
N GLY A 227 2.24 20.48 -10.77
CA GLY A 227 3.51 20.39 -11.48
C GLY A 227 3.30 20.37 -13.00
N ASN A 228 4.24 20.97 -13.74
CA ASN A 228 4.21 21.05 -15.21
C ASN A 228 4.03 19.65 -15.87
N CYS A 229 4.67 18.62 -15.32
CA CYS A 229 4.54 17.23 -15.81
C CYS A 229 3.10 16.70 -15.72
N VAL A 230 2.40 16.98 -14.62
CA VAL A 230 1.02 16.55 -14.40
C VAL A 230 0.07 17.25 -15.37
N ILE A 231 0.27 18.54 -15.62
CA ILE A 231 -0.53 19.31 -16.59
C ILE A 231 -0.39 18.72 -17.99
N GLN A 232 0.85 18.43 -18.42
CA GLN A 232 1.06 17.80 -19.72
C GLN A 232 0.48 16.38 -19.80
N ALA A 233 0.56 15.61 -18.72
CA ALA A 233 -0.06 14.28 -18.67
C ALA A 233 -1.58 14.37 -18.85
N ILE A 234 -2.24 15.33 -18.21
CA ILE A 234 -3.67 15.60 -18.38
C ILE A 234 -3.98 16.01 -19.83
N GLY A 235 -3.17 16.89 -20.42
CA GLY A 235 -3.28 17.27 -21.83
C GLY A 235 -3.15 16.08 -22.78
N TYR A 236 -2.22 15.17 -22.51
CA TYR A 236 -2.04 13.95 -23.30
C TYR A 236 -3.25 13.01 -23.20
N LEU A 237 -3.75 12.77 -21.98
CA LEU A 237 -4.90 11.89 -21.73
C LEU A 237 -6.18 12.43 -22.39
N THR A 238 -6.43 13.74 -22.24
CA THR A 238 -7.57 14.41 -22.88
C THR A 238 -7.44 14.45 -24.40
N GLY A 239 -6.22 14.62 -24.94
CA GLY A 239 -5.94 14.57 -26.37
C GLY A 239 -6.21 13.20 -27.02
N ILE A 240 -6.13 12.11 -26.24
CA ILE A 240 -6.51 10.77 -26.71
C ILE A 240 -8.03 10.55 -26.62
N GLY A 241 -8.78 11.46 -25.99
CA GLY A 241 -10.21 11.31 -25.72
C GLY A 241 -10.52 10.64 -24.38
N GLY A 242 -9.58 10.60 -23.45
CA GLY A 242 -9.80 10.05 -22.11
C GLY A 242 -10.60 11.00 -21.20
N ASN A 243 -11.60 10.46 -20.51
CA ASN A 243 -12.37 11.16 -19.48
C ASN A 243 -11.73 10.95 -18.09
N ILE A 244 -11.46 12.02 -17.36
CA ILE A 244 -10.75 11.96 -16.07
C ILE A 244 -11.78 11.81 -14.95
N LEU A 245 -11.73 10.70 -14.22
CA LEU A 245 -12.68 10.38 -13.13
C LEU A 245 -12.18 10.86 -11.77
N SER A 246 -10.89 10.70 -11.49
CA SER A 246 -10.29 11.07 -10.20
C SER A 246 -8.83 11.45 -10.37
N LYS A 247 -8.36 12.37 -9.54
CA LYS A 247 -6.98 12.86 -9.51
C LYS A 247 -6.51 12.94 -8.06
N GLU A 248 -5.49 12.17 -7.73
CA GLU A 248 -4.83 12.16 -6.43
C GLU A 248 -3.38 12.62 -6.58
N MET A 249 -3.02 13.69 -5.88
CA MET A 249 -1.68 14.27 -5.97
C MET A 249 -0.73 13.62 -4.97
N LEU A 250 0.41 13.16 -5.45
CA LEU A 250 1.49 12.56 -4.68
C LEU A 250 2.68 13.53 -4.62
N ARG A 251 3.36 13.59 -3.47
CA ARG A 251 4.62 14.35 -3.27
C ARG A 251 4.61 15.78 -3.84
N LYS A 252 3.91 16.69 -3.16
CA LYS A 252 3.93 18.16 -3.44
C LYS A 252 3.70 18.50 -4.94
N GLY A 253 2.84 17.73 -5.62
CA GLY A 253 2.40 18.01 -6.98
C GLY A 253 3.34 17.58 -8.11
N LYS A 254 4.42 16.84 -7.82
CA LYS A 254 5.31 16.27 -8.84
C LYS A 254 4.82 14.93 -9.38
N ASP A 255 4.20 14.16 -8.51
CA ASP A 255 3.68 12.84 -8.83
C ASP A 255 2.16 12.88 -8.73
N ALA A 256 1.46 12.08 -9.52
CA ALA A 256 0.00 12.01 -9.45
C ALA A 256 -0.48 10.61 -9.84
N GLU A 257 -1.57 10.18 -9.21
CA GLU A 257 -2.37 9.05 -9.64
C GLU A 257 -3.68 9.57 -10.20
N ILE A 258 -3.98 9.24 -11.45
CA ILE A 258 -5.15 9.71 -12.17
C ILE A 258 -5.93 8.48 -12.63
N ILE A 259 -7.21 8.43 -12.33
CA ILE A 259 -8.10 7.39 -12.85
C ILE A 259 -8.77 7.95 -14.10
N VAL A 260 -8.56 7.29 -15.23
CA VAL A 260 -9.04 7.74 -16.55
C VAL A 260 -9.90 6.65 -17.16
N GLU A 261 -10.98 7.04 -17.79
CA GLU A 261 -11.82 6.22 -18.64
C GLU A 261 -11.47 6.51 -20.09
N LEU A 262 -11.00 5.50 -20.82
CA LEU A 262 -10.53 5.64 -22.20
C LEU A 262 -11.40 4.79 -23.12
N ASP A 263 -11.88 5.37 -24.22
CA ASP A 263 -12.60 4.62 -25.25
C ASP A 263 -11.62 3.73 -26.02
N SER A 264 -11.71 2.42 -25.77
CA SER A 264 -10.96 1.40 -26.49
C SER A 264 -11.86 0.75 -27.55
N ALA A 265 -11.28 -0.08 -28.43
CA ALA A 265 -12.04 -0.90 -29.36
C ALA A 265 -13.05 -1.83 -28.64
N VAL A 266 -12.85 -2.07 -27.34
CA VAL A 266 -13.75 -2.85 -26.48
C VAL A 266 -14.84 -2.06 -25.78
N GLY A 267 -14.86 -0.75 -25.97
CA GLY A 267 -15.66 0.18 -25.17
C GLY A 267 -14.84 0.91 -24.10
N PRO A 268 -15.51 1.68 -23.22
CA PRO A 268 -14.87 2.56 -22.26
C PRO A 268 -14.19 1.74 -21.17
N MET A 269 -12.88 1.86 -21.07
CA MET A 269 -12.05 1.08 -20.16
C MET A 269 -11.39 1.98 -19.12
N LYS A 270 -11.53 1.63 -17.84
CA LYS A 270 -10.91 2.36 -16.74
C LYS A 270 -9.47 1.93 -16.57
N MET A 271 -8.56 2.89 -16.52
CA MET A 271 -7.13 2.69 -16.36
C MET A 271 -6.57 3.61 -15.27
N LEU A 272 -5.54 3.13 -14.58
CA LEU A 272 -4.77 3.95 -13.64
C LEU A 272 -3.59 4.59 -14.36
N ALA A 273 -3.64 5.90 -14.56
CA ALA A 273 -2.52 6.67 -15.06
C ALA A 273 -1.64 7.16 -13.88
N VAL A 274 -0.43 6.61 -13.78
CA VAL A 274 0.55 7.02 -12.75
C VAL A 274 1.56 7.96 -13.40
N VAL A 275 1.59 9.21 -12.95
CA VAL A 275 2.49 10.26 -13.45
C VAL A 275 3.65 10.42 -12.48
N ARG A 276 4.89 10.37 -12.99
CA ARG A 276 6.11 10.63 -12.20
C ARG A 276 7.03 11.63 -12.90
N ASP A 277 7.28 12.75 -12.24
CA ASP A 277 8.23 13.77 -12.70
C ASP A 277 9.64 13.53 -12.15
N LYS A 278 10.35 12.60 -12.80
CA LYS A 278 11.75 12.29 -12.51
C LYS A 278 12.55 12.26 -13.80
N LYS A 279 13.81 12.69 -13.74
CA LYS A 279 14.75 12.65 -14.88
C LYS A 279 15.07 11.21 -15.33
N THR A 280 15.17 10.30 -14.37
CA THR A 280 15.47 8.89 -14.59
C THR A 280 14.50 8.03 -13.81
N ILE A 281 13.94 7.01 -14.46
CA ILE A 281 12.97 6.09 -13.87
C ILE A 281 13.63 4.74 -13.57
N ASN A 282 13.52 4.35 -12.31
CA ASN A 282 14.07 3.08 -11.80
C ASN A 282 12.99 1.99 -11.79
N ASP A 283 13.42 0.74 -11.68
CA ASP A 283 12.59 -0.45 -11.48
C ASP A 283 11.64 -0.34 -10.28
N ALA A 284 12.12 0.23 -9.17
CA ALA A 284 11.31 0.46 -7.99
C ALA A 284 10.08 1.37 -8.25
N ASP A 285 10.21 2.37 -9.12
CA ASP A 285 9.11 3.27 -9.46
C ASP A 285 8.04 2.56 -10.31
N LEU A 286 8.46 1.68 -11.23
CA LEU A 286 7.55 0.85 -12.01
C LEU A 286 6.82 -0.18 -11.14
N ASN A 287 7.54 -0.80 -10.19
CA ASN A 287 6.94 -1.76 -9.27
C ASN A 287 5.89 -1.10 -8.36
N LEU A 288 6.17 0.11 -7.84
CA LEU A 288 5.18 0.87 -7.08
C LEU A 288 3.92 1.16 -7.91
N ALA A 289 4.08 1.60 -9.16
CA ALA A 289 2.94 1.86 -10.04
C ALA A 289 2.15 0.58 -10.36
N TYR A 290 2.84 -0.54 -10.59
CA TYR A 290 2.23 -1.84 -10.82
C TYR A 290 1.40 -2.28 -9.61
N ASN A 291 1.94 -2.18 -8.39
CA ASN A 291 1.22 -2.55 -7.18
C ASN A 291 -0.03 -1.67 -6.97
N SER A 292 0.05 -0.35 -7.21
CA SER A 292 -1.13 0.52 -7.20
C SER A 292 -2.22 0.05 -8.19
N GLY A 293 -1.81 -0.47 -9.36
CA GLY A 293 -2.74 -1.06 -10.34
C GLY A 293 -3.34 -2.38 -9.89
N VAL A 294 -2.53 -3.27 -9.30
CA VAL A 294 -2.99 -4.54 -8.74
C VAL A 294 -4.01 -4.32 -7.63
N ASP A 295 -3.74 -3.38 -6.72
CA ASP A 295 -4.63 -3.02 -5.62
C ASP A 295 -5.98 -2.51 -6.13
N LYS A 296 -5.94 -1.66 -7.16
CA LYS A 296 -7.13 -1.10 -7.82
C LYS A 296 -7.75 -2.04 -8.87
N LYS A 297 -7.13 -3.19 -9.15
CA LYS A 297 -7.53 -4.19 -10.17
C LYS A 297 -7.74 -3.60 -11.56
N MET A 298 -6.87 -2.66 -11.95
CA MET A 298 -6.93 -1.98 -13.24
C MET A 298 -5.55 -1.90 -13.88
N PRO A 299 -5.46 -1.90 -15.22
CA PRO A 299 -4.18 -1.79 -15.90
C PRO A 299 -3.59 -0.39 -15.73
N VAL A 300 -2.26 -0.34 -15.79
CA VAL A 300 -1.50 0.84 -15.41
C VAL A 300 -0.88 1.48 -16.64
N LEU A 301 -1.16 2.77 -16.82
CA LEU A 301 -0.48 3.62 -17.78
C LEU A 301 0.55 4.49 -17.03
N PHE A 302 1.83 4.19 -17.20
CA PHE A 302 2.90 4.94 -16.57
C PHE A 302 3.34 6.10 -17.47
N LEU A 303 3.23 7.32 -16.95
CA LEU A 303 3.43 8.57 -17.67
C LEU A 303 4.66 9.30 -17.11
N THR A 304 5.65 9.58 -17.95
CA THR A 304 6.90 10.21 -17.49
C THR A 304 7.57 11.07 -18.57
N ARG A 305 8.41 12.03 -18.16
CA ARG A 305 9.34 12.76 -19.03
C ARG A 305 10.75 12.18 -19.02
N GLY A 306 11.06 11.36 -18.01
CA GLY A 306 12.40 10.84 -17.78
C GLY A 306 12.76 9.68 -18.70
N LYS A 307 14.06 9.37 -18.75
CA LYS A 307 14.56 8.17 -19.42
C LYS A 307 14.47 6.96 -18.48
N LEU A 308 14.13 5.80 -19.03
CA LEU A 308 14.14 4.55 -18.29
C LEU A 308 15.59 4.07 -18.10
N THR A 309 15.88 3.49 -16.94
CA THR A 309 17.14 2.76 -16.73
C THR A 309 17.08 1.40 -17.45
N LYS A 310 18.24 0.83 -17.83
CA LYS A 310 18.31 -0.49 -18.49
C LYS A 310 17.54 -1.58 -17.72
N LYS A 311 17.67 -1.57 -16.38
CA LYS A 311 16.93 -2.49 -15.49
C LYS A 311 15.43 -2.28 -15.56
N ALA A 312 14.97 -1.02 -15.64
CA ALA A 312 13.55 -0.70 -15.76
C ALA A 312 12.98 -1.12 -17.13
N GLU A 313 13.77 -1.02 -18.21
CA GLU A 313 13.37 -1.51 -19.53
C GLU A 313 13.24 -3.03 -19.57
N GLU A 314 14.20 -3.76 -18.98
CA GLU A 314 14.13 -5.22 -18.84
C GLU A 314 12.91 -5.64 -18.01
N TYR A 315 12.66 -4.94 -16.91
CA TYR A 315 11.48 -5.17 -16.06
C TYR A 315 10.17 -4.95 -16.82
N ASN A 316 10.07 -3.89 -17.62
CA ASN A 316 8.91 -3.61 -18.46
C ASN A 316 8.68 -4.69 -19.54
N ARG A 317 9.74 -5.33 -20.06
CA ARG A 317 9.57 -6.46 -21.00
C ARG A 317 8.98 -7.70 -20.33
N GLY A 318 9.22 -7.88 -19.03
CA GLY A 318 8.67 -8.98 -18.25
C GLY A 318 7.20 -8.80 -17.82
N ILE A 319 6.70 -7.55 -17.80
CA ILE A 319 5.39 -7.23 -17.25
C ILE A 319 4.49 -6.67 -18.36
N SER A 320 3.47 -7.45 -18.73
CA SER A 320 2.56 -7.06 -19.81
C SER A 320 1.49 -6.03 -19.40
N SER A 321 1.24 -5.88 -18.10
CA SER A 321 0.11 -5.13 -17.53
C SER A 321 0.41 -3.65 -17.26
N ILE A 322 1.66 -3.22 -17.41
CA ILE A 322 2.08 -1.82 -17.35
C ILE A 322 2.45 -1.34 -18.75
N THR A 323 1.95 -0.17 -19.13
CA THR A 323 2.36 0.49 -20.38
C THR A 323 3.02 1.80 -20.07
N ILE A 324 4.22 2.02 -20.60
CA ILE A 324 4.97 3.24 -20.37
C ILE A 324 4.81 4.18 -21.57
N LYS A 325 4.53 5.46 -21.31
CA LYS A 325 4.51 6.53 -22.31
C LYS A 325 5.34 7.71 -21.86
N HIS A 326 6.18 8.17 -22.77
CA HIS A 326 6.94 9.40 -22.60
C HIS A 326 6.06 10.58 -23.02
N ILE A 327 6.00 11.61 -22.16
CA ILE A 327 5.26 12.85 -22.42
C ILE A 327 6.27 13.94 -22.70
N GLY A 328 6.03 14.75 -23.74
CA GLY A 328 6.87 15.88 -24.09
C GLY A 328 7.92 15.61 -25.17
N GLU A 329 7.82 14.48 -25.86
CA GLU A 329 8.42 14.29 -27.20
C GLU A 329 7.47 14.81 -28.29
#